data_AF-A0A960U2T8-F1
#
_entry.id   AF-A0A960U2T8-F1
#
_cell.length_a   1.000
_cell.length_b   1.000
_cell.length_c   1.000
_cell.angle_alpha   90.00
_cell.angle_beta   90.00
_cell.angle_gamma   90.00
#
_symmetry.space_group_name_H-M   'P 1'
#
loop_
_entity.id
_entity.type
_entity.pdbx_description
1 polymer ?
#
loop_
_entity_poly.entity_id
_entity_poly.type
_entity_poly.pdbx_seq_one_letter_code
_entity_poly.pdbx_strand_id
1 'polypeptide(L)'
;KTYNLTGPKAYTTAELCEVVARVTGELVEYRPATDQDYVDACVREGIPAEFAWVLLTIYHDVRDGRFALVSDDIEKLTGQAALSLEEYLESGV
;
A
#
# COMPACT_ATOMS: atom_id res chain seq x y z
N LYS A 1 2.69 25.73 8.72
CA LYS A 1 2.07 25.08 7.54
C LYS A 1 2.15 23.58 7.75
N THR A 2 1.17 22.83 7.26
CA THR A 2 1.13 21.35 7.31
C THR A 2 1.10 20.83 5.88
N TYR A 3 1.81 19.75 5.58
CA TYR A 3 1.90 19.13 4.26
C TYR A 3 1.61 17.63 4.37
N ASN A 4 0.94 17.06 3.37
CA ASN A 4 0.65 15.63 3.25
C ASN A 4 1.53 15.03 2.17
N LEU A 5 2.51 14.22 2.55
CA LEU A 5 3.47 13.63 1.60
C LEU A 5 2.92 12.29 1.10
N THR A 6 2.38 12.29 -0.12
CA THR A 6 1.75 11.11 -0.73
C THR A 6 2.26 10.94 -2.16
N GLY A 7 2.12 9.73 -2.71
CA GLY A 7 2.28 9.52 -4.15
C GLY A 7 1.16 10.22 -4.95
N PRO A 8 1.27 10.22 -6.29
CA PRO A 8 0.34 10.92 -7.18
C PRO A 8 -1.00 10.19 -7.36
N LYS A 9 -1.14 8.97 -6.83
CA LYS A 9 -2.35 8.14 -6.92
C LYS A 9 -2.48 7.26 -5.68
N ALA A 10 -3.70 7.11 -5.17
CA ALA A 10 -4.08 6.08 -4.22
C ALA A 10 -4.47 4.81 -4.99
N TYR A 11 -3.92 3.66 -4.59
CA TYR A 11 -4.16 2.37 -5.23
C TYR A 11 -4.99 1.48 -4.31
N THR A 12 -5.95 0.77 -4.88
CA THR A 12 -6.48 -0.44 -4.25
C THR A 12 -5.42 -1.54 -4.28
N THR A 13 -5.55 -2.57 -3.43
CA THR A 13 -4.61 -3.70 -3.45
C THR A 13 -4.65 -4.47 -4.77
N ALA A 14 -5.81 -4.51 -5.45
CA ALA A 14 -5.92 -5.11 -6.78
C ALA A 14 -5.09 -4.32 -7.82
N GLU A 15 -5.25 -2.99 -7.87
CA GLU A 15 -4.46 -2.14 -8.77
C GLU A 15 -2.97 -2.20 -8.44
N LEU A 16 -2.60 -2.31 -7.16
CA LEU A 16 -1.22 -2.50 -6.73
C LEU A 16 -0.64 -3.77 -7.38
N CYS A 17 -1.33 -4.90 -7.28
CA CYS A 17 -0.92 -6.16 -7.91
C CYS A 17 -0.82 -6.04 -9.42
N GLU A 18 -1.74 -5.34 -10.08
CA GLU A 18 -1.70 -5.11 -11.54
C GLU A 18 -0.48 -4.28 -11.96
N VAL A 19 -0.11 -3.24 -11.20
CA VAL A 19 1.09 -2.45 -11.47
C VAL A 19 2.35 -3.30 -11.29
N VAL A 20 2.43 -4.05 -10.19
CA VAL A 20 3.58 -4.94 -9.92
C VAL A 20 3.72 -5.97 -11.04
N ALA A 21 2.64 -6.66 -11.41
CA ALA A 21 2.65 -7.66 -12.48
C ALA A 21 3.11 -7.07 -13.82
N ARG A 22 2.67 -5.84 -14.13
CA ARG A 22 3.06 -5.14 -15.36
C ARG A 22 4.56 -4.80 -15.37
N VAL A 23 5.10 -4.30 -14.27
CA VAL A 23 6.50 -3.86 -14.18
C VAL A 23 7.46 -5.05 -14.09
N THR A 24 7.14 -6.06 -13.28
CA THR A 24 8.04 -7.22 -13.08
C THR A 24 7.91 -8.26 -14.18
N GLY A 25 6.78 -8.30 -14.90
CA GLY A 25 6.45 -9.36 -15.85
C GLY A 25 6.06 -10.68 -15.18
N GLU A 26 5.96 -10.72 -13.85
CA GLU A 26 5.52 -11.89 -13.10
C GLU A 26 4.00 -11.91 -12.90
N LEU A 27 3.42 -13.11 -12.83
CA LEU A 27 2.00 -13.24 -12.51
C LEU A 27 1.78 -12.93 -11.02
N VAL A 28 1.19 -11.77 -10.74
CA VAL A 28 0.80 -11.36 -9.39
C VAL A 28 -0.73 -11.20 -9.33
N GLU A 29 -1.41 -12.12 -8.66
CA GLU A 29 -2.86 -12.11 -8.50
C GLU A 29 -3.28 -11.61 -7.11
N TYR A 30 -4.20 -10.65 -7.07
CA TYR A 30 -4.84 -10.27 -5.82
C TYR A 30 -5.89 -11.29 -5.41
N ARG A 31 -5.72 -11.87 -4.22
CA ARG A 31 -6.72 -12.73 -3.56
C ARG A 31 -7.14 -12.06 -2.25
N PRO A 32 -8.40 -11.59 -2.14
CA PRO A 32 -8.88 -11.00 -0.90
C PRO A 32 -8.77 -11.99 0.25
N ALA A 33 -8.06 -11.60 1.31
CA ALA A 33 -7.93 -12.37 2.54
C ALA A 33 -9.01 -11.93 3.54
N THR A 34 -9.56 -12.88 4.28
CA THR A 34 -10.38 -12.57 5.46
C THR A 34 -9.51 -12.02 6.58
N ASP A 35 -10.16 -11.42 7.58
CA ASP A 35 -9.47 -10.95 8.79
C ASP A 35 -8.75 -12.08 9.52
N GLN A 36 -9.36 -13.27 9.57
CA GLN A 36 -8.75 -14.45 10.18
C GLN A 36 -7.54 -14.94 9.37
N ASP A 37 -7.61 -14.93 8.03
CA ASP A 37 -6.48 -15.32 7.19
C ASP A 37 -5.24 -14.45 7.47
N TYR A 38 -5.42 -13.15 7.67
CA TYR A 38 -4.34 -12.23 8.03
C TYR A 38 -3.76 -12.57 9.41
N VAL A 39 -4.62 -12.74 10.43
CA VAL A 39 -4.19 -13.06 11.79
C VAL A 39 -3.44 -14.39 11.83
N ASP A 40 -3.97 -15.42 11.17
CA ASP A 40 -3.33 -16.75 11.10
C ASP A 40 -1.98 -16.70 10.38
N ALA A 41 -1.86 -15.88 9.34
CA ALA A 41 -0.59 -15.65 8.65
C ALA A 41 0.43 -14.97 9.59
N CYS A 42 0.04 -13.91 10.31
CA CYS A 42 0.90 -13.25 11.28
C CYS A 42 1.36 -14.20 12.39
N VAL A 43 0.45 -15.01 12.94
CA VAL A 43 0.78 -15.99 13.99
C VAL A 43 1.77 -17.04 13.48
N ARG A 44 1.62 -17.49 12.23
CA ARG A 44 2.56 -18.43 11.60
C ARG A 44 3.97 -17.85 11.49
N GLU A 45 4.09 -16.55 11.29
CA GLU A 45 5.35 -15.80 11.28
C GLU A 45 5.86 -15.41 12.69
N GLY A 46 5.22 -15.93 13.75
CA GLY A 46 5.64 -15.73 15.14
C GLY A 46 5.12 -14.45 15.79
N ILE A 47 4.19 -13.73 15.14
CA ILE A 47 3.55 -12.54 15.72
C ILE A 47 2.46 -12.99 16.70
N PRO A 48 2.43 -12.51 17.95
CA PRO A 48 1.35 -12.82 18.88
C PRO A 48 -0.02 -12.42 18.33
N ALA A 49 -1.04 -13.26 18.55
CA ALA A 49 -2.36 -13.09 17.95
C ALA A 49 -3.01 -11.75 18.31
N GLU A 50 -2.89 -11.33 19.57
CA GLU A 50 -3.37 -10.03 20.05
C GLU A 50 -2.74 -8.86 19.31
N PHE A 51 -1.46 -8.97 18.93
CA PHE A 51 -0.77 -7.95 18.18
C PHE A 51 -1.16 -7.98 16.69
N ALA A 52 -1.39 -9.17 16.13
CA ALA A 52 -1.90 -9.32 14.76
C ALA A 52 -3.27 -8.65 14.58
N TRP A 53 -4.17 -8.78 15.57
CA TRP A 53 -5.45 -8.07 15.57
C TRP A 53 -5.30 -6.55 15.59
N VAL A 54 -4.31 -6.03 16.30
CA VAL A 54 -3.99 -4.59 16.28
C VAL A 54 -3.49 -4.17 14.90
N LEU A 55 -2.58 -4.92 14.28
CA LEU A 55 -2.08 -4.63 12.93
C LEU A 55 -3.20 -4.66 11.88
N LEU A 56 -4.15 -5.59 12.01
CA LEU A 56 -5.29 -5.70 11.10
C LEU A 56 -6.14 -4.41 11.05
N THR A 57 -6.20 -3.62 12.12
CA THR A 57 -6.93 -2.34 12.13
C THR A 57 -6.42 -1.36 11.06
N ILE A 58 -5.13 -1.41 10.72
CA ILE A 58 -4.57 -0.59 9.63
C ILE A 58 -5.19 -1.00 8.30
N TYR A 59 -5.38 -2.30 8.07
CA TYR A 59 -5.98 -2.81 6.84
C TYR A 59 -7.49 -2.55 6.77
N HIS A 60 -8.20 -2.48 7.90
CA HIS A 60 -9.57 -1.95 7.92
C HIS A 60 -9.60 -0.50 7.45
N ASP A 61 -8.73 0.34 7.98
CA ASP A 61 -8.64 1.76 7.59
C ASP A 61 -8.26 1.94 6.12
N VAL A 62 -7.38 1.08 5.57
CA VAL A 62 -7.07 1.05 4.13
C VAL A 62 -8.30 0.68 3.31
N ARG A 63 -9.04 -0.37 3.69
CA ARG A 63 -10.28 -0.80 3.00
C ARG A 63 -11.36 0.27 3.05
N ASP A 64 -11.44 1.02 4.15
CA ASP A 64 -12.35 2.16 4.33
C ASP A 64 -11.89 3.42 3.58
N GLY A 65 -10.73 3.39 2.91
CA GLY A 65 -10.19 4.51 2.16
C GLY A 65 -9.61 5.64 3.02
N ARG A 66 -9.38 5.42 4.32
CA ARG A 66 -8.84 6.46 5.23
C ARG A 66 -7.40 6.85 4.90
N PHE A 67 -6.69 6.01 4.15
CA PHE A 67 -5.34 6.27 3.62
C PHE A 67 -5.33 6.75 2.16
N ALA A 68 -6.50 7.02 1.55
CA ALA A 68 -6.59 7.35 0.13
C ALA A 68 -6.33 8.83 -0.22
N LEU A 69 -5.89 9.64 0.75
CA LEU A 69 -5.54 11.04 0.49
C LEU A 69 -4.41 11.12 -0.55
N VAL A 70 -4.62 11.91 -1.59
CA VAL A 70 -3.60 12.26 -2.59
C VAL A 70 -3.37 13.76 -2.54
N SER A 71 -2.11 14.16 -2.53
CA SER A 71 -1.66 15.54 -2.44
C SER A 71 -0.53 15.81 -3.45
N ASP A 72 -0.46 17.06 -3.90
CA ASP A 72 0.62 17.64 -4.71
C ASP A 72 1.70 18.33 -3.85
N ASP A 73 1.66 18.15 -2.52
CA ASP A 73 2.56 18.85 -1.59
C ASP A 73 4.04 18.53 -1.82
N ILE A 74 4.37 17.33 -2.31
CA ILE A 74 5.75 16.99 -2.71
C ILE A 74 6.22 17.91 -3.84
N GLU A 75 5.40 18.13 -4.86
CA GLU A 75 5.71 19.02 -5.98
C GLU A 75 5.82 20.47 -5.52
N LYS A 76 4.90 20.92 -4.68
CA LYS A 76 4.94 22.28 -4.09
C LYS A 76 6.20 22.53 -3.28
N LEU A 77 6.71 21.52 -2.59
CA LEU A 77 7.89 21.65 -1.72
C LEU A 77 9.21 21.52 -2.48
N THR A 78 9.26 20.68 -3.50
CA THR A 78 10.52 20.27 -4.14
C THR A 78 10.66 20.77 -5.58
N GLY A 79 9.57 21.18 -6.23
CA GLY A 79 9.52 21.48 -7.66
C GLY A 79 9.50 20.23 -8.56
N GLN A 80 9.41 19.03 -7.97
CA GLN A 80 9.33 17.75 -8.69
C GLN A 80 8.09 16.97 -8.26
N ALA A 81 7.37 16.41 -9.24
CA ALA A 81 6.24 15.55 -8.95
C ALA A 81 6.67 14.31 -8.14
N ALA A 82 5.78 13.82 -7.28
CA ALA A 82 5.99 12.56 -6.57
C ALA A 82 6.04 11.40 -7.57
N LEU A 83 6.94 10.44 -7.35
CA LEU A 83 6.98 9.22 -8.16
C LEU A 83 5.68 8.44 -8.03
N SER A 84 5.18 7.97 -9.17
CA SER A 84 4.20 6.90 -9.22
C SER A 84 4.82 5.58 -8.73
N LEU A 85 3.96 4.61 -8.43
CA LEU A 85 4.42 3.27 -8.06
C LEU A 85 5.19 2.59 -9.19
N GLU A 86 4.78 2.81 -10.44
CA GLU A 86 5.42 2.26 -11.63
C GLU A 86 6.84 2.81 -11.78
N GLU A 87 7.00 4.14 -11.74
CA GLU A 87 8.33 4.79 -11.79
C GLU A 87 9.23 4.35 -10.62
N TYR A 88 8.65 4.16 -9.43
CA TYR A 88 9.40 3.67 -8.27
C TYR A 88 9.92 2.24 -8.50
N LEU A 89 9.07 1.31 -8.95
CA LEU A 89 9.45 -0.08 -9.21
C LEU A 89 10.48 -0.19 -10.35
N GLU A 90 10.37 0.64 -11.38
CA GLU A 90 11.34 0.70 -12.49
C GLU A 90 12.72 1.23 -12.06
N SER A 91 12.79 1.99 -10.97
CA SER A 91 14.06 2.57 -10.47
C SER A 91 15.01 1.56 -9.83
N GLY A 92 14.56 0.32 -9.56
CA GLY A 92 15.40 -0.78 -9.10
C GLY A 92 15.92 -0.65 -7.65
N VAL A 93 15.24 0.11 -6.80
CA VAL A 93 15.54 0.26 -5.36
C VAL A 93 15.12 -0.98 -4.57
#